data_AF-A5GQW1-F1
#
_entry.id   AF-A5GQW1-F1
#
_cell.length_a   1.000
_cell.length_b   1.000
_cell.length_c   1.000
_cell.angle_alpha   90.00
_cell.angle_beta   90.00
_cell.angle_gamma   90.00
#
_symmetry.space_group_name_H-M   'P 1'
#
loop_
_entity.id
_entity.type
_entity.pdbx_description
1 polymer ?
#
loop_
_entity_poly.entity_id
_entity_poly.type
_entity_poly.pdbx_seq_one_letter_code
_entity_poly.pdbx_strand_id
1 'polypeptide(L)'
;MAAKAKRQADQGLKDLSYSQAQEQLEQALAQLQSDTLPLEELPQLYAQAVALENHCRQKLEQVSQDIQKLDPDGISLSAWSEEEG
;
A
#
# COMPACT_ATOMS: atom_id res chain seq x y z
N MET A 1 19.72 12.53 11.43
CA MET A 1 18.50 13.20 10.92
C MET A 1 17.67 12.28 10.00
N ALA A 2 18.25 11.59 9.01
CA ALA A 2 17.52 10.74 8.04
C ALA A 2 16.64 9.63 8.65
N ALA A 3 17.05 9.00 9.76
CA ALA A 3 16.26 7.93 10.40
C ALA A 3 14.94 8.42 11.03
N LYS A 4 14.83 9.70 11.42
CA LYS A 4 13.57 10.27 11.92
C LYS A 4 12.58 10.54 10.77
N ALA A 5 13.07 11.06 9.64
CA ALA A 5 12.23 11.34 8.47
C ALA A 5 11.60 10.06 7.90
N LYS A 6 12.38 8.98 7.82
CA LYS A 6 11.88 7.67 7.36
C LYS A 6 10.81 7.08 8.30
N ARG A 7 10.95 7.28 9.61
CA ARG A 7 9.96 6.87 10.62
C ARG A 7 8.68 7.71 10.59
N GLN A 8 8.79 9.00 10.29
CA GLN A 8 7.64 9.89 10.17
C GLN A 8 6.83 9.60 8.90
N ALA A 9 7.49 9.27 7.78
CA ALA A 9 6.83 8.80 6.57
C ALA A 9 6.08 7.47 6.80
N ASP A 10 6.69 6.53 7.53
CA ASP A 10 6.06 5.25 7.89
C ASP A 10 4.86 5.41 8.84
N GLN A 11 4.91 6.38 9.75
CA GLN A 11 3.76 6.72 10.61
C GLN A 11 2.64 7.43 9.85
N GLY A 12 2.98 8.32 8.91
CA GLY A 12 2.00 8.96 8.04
C GLY A 12 1.25 7.95 7.17
N LEU A 13 1.97 6.93 6.66
CA LEU A 13 1.38 5.84 5.87
C LEU A 13 0.35 5.05 6.68
N LYS A 14 0.67 4.70 7.93
CA LYS A 14 -0.23 3.91 8.81
C LYS A 14 -1.54 4.61 9.15
N ASP A 15 -1.55 5.94 9.15
CA ASP A 15 -2.73 6.75 9.44
C ASP A 15 -3.67 6.87 8.24
N LEU A 16 -3.20 6.57 7.03
CA LEU A 16 -4.03 6.69 5.83
C LEU A 16 -5.23 5.72 5.85
N SER A 17 -6.39 6.24 5.43
CA SER A 17 -7.52 5.40 5.05
C SER A 17 -7.17 4.58 3.80
N TYR A 18 -7.95 3.52 3.54
CA TYR A 18 -7.81 2.74 2.31
C TYR A 18 -7.90 3.63 1.06
N SER A 19 -8.91 4.50 0.99
CA SER A 19 -9.12 5.40 -0.15
C SER A 19 -7.97 6.40 -0.35
N GLN A 20 -7.41 6.94 0.75
CA GLN A 20 -6.28 7.86 0.68
C GLN A 20 -5.00 7.16 0.20
N ALA A 21 -4.74 5.95 0.70
CA ALA A 21 -3.58 5.16 0.27
C ALA A 21 -3.73 4.70 -1.19
N GLN A 22 -4.95 4.35 -1.62
CA GLN A 22 -5.25 4.02 -3.01
C GLN A 22 -5.02 5.20 -3.94
N GLU A 23 -5.53 6.39 -3.61
CA GLU A 23 -5.33 7.60 -4.43
C GLU A 23 -3.83 7.93 -4.58
N GLN A 24 -3.07 7.84 -3.50
CA GLN A 24 -1.62 8.06 -3.54
C GLN A 24 -0.89 6.98 -4.35
N LEU A 25 -1.36 5.73 -4.31
CA LEU A 25 -0.80 4.64 -5.13
C LEU A 25 -1.04 4.90 -6.60
N GLU A 26 -2.25 5.29 -6.98
CA GLU A 26 -2.59 5.65 -8.36
C GLU A 26 -1.73 6.80 -8.88
N GLN A 27 -1.50 7.83 -8.04
CA GLN A 27 -0.60 8.93 -8.37
C GLN A 27 0.86 8.47 -8.54
N ALA A 28 1.35 7.58 -7.68
CA ALA A 28 2.69 7.03 -7.78
C ALA A 28 2.86 6.18 -9.05
N LEU A 29 1.85 5.37 -9.40
CA LEU A 29 1.82 4.58 -10.63
C LEU A 29 1.80 5.47 -11.88
N ALA A 30 1.00 6.54 -11.89
CA ALA A 30 0.96 7.50 -12.99
C ALA A 30 2.33 8.17 -13.21
N GLN A 31 3.05 8.50 -12.14
CA GLN A 31 4.41 9.04 -12.24
C GLN A 31 5.42 7.99 -12.72
N LEU A 32 5.33 6.74 -12.26
CA LEU A 32 6.18 5.63 -12.75
C LEU A 32 6.00 5.36 -14.24
N GLN A 33 4.82 5.62 -14.78
CA GLN A 33 4.49 5.47 -16.20
C GLN A 33 4.87 6.71 -17.03
N SER A 34 5.31 7.80 -16.40
CA SER A 34 5.69 9.01 -17.12
C SER A 34 7.06 8.88 -17.76
N ASP A 35 7.18 9.25 -19.03
CA ASP A 35 8.47 9.35 -19.74
C ASP A 35 9.42 10.42 -19.16
N THR A 36 8.95 11.23 -18.21
CA THR A 36 9.70 12.34 -17.61
C THR A 36 10.32 12.01 -16.25
N LEU A 37 10.11 10.80 -15.73
CA LEU A 37 10.64 10.39 -14.43
C LEU A 37 12.17 10.25 -14.48
N PRO A 38 12.93 10.99 -13.64
CA PRO A 38 14.37 10.79 -13.53
C PRO A 38 14.71 9.40 -13.00
N LEU A 39 15.71 8.75 -13.59
CA LEU A 39 16.16 7.42 -13.17
C LEU A 39 16.55 7.38 -11.68
N GLU A 40 17.06 8.49 -11.15
CA GLU A 40 17.47 8.66 -9.76
C GLU A 40 16.28 8.63 -8.78
N GLU A 41 15.10 9.05 -9.23
CA GLU A 41 13.87 9.11 -8.42
C GLU A 41 13.06 7.80 -8.49
N LEU A 42 13.27 7.00 -9.54
CA LEU A 42 12.57 5.72 -9.76
C LEU A 42 12.61 4.79 -8.54
N PRO A 43 13.75 4.52 -7.88
CA PRO A 43 13.79 3.60 -6.73
C PRO A 43 12.95 4.10 -5.56
N GLN A 44 12.90 5.42 -5.33
CA GLN A 44 12.14 6.01 -4.24
C GLN A 44 10.64 5.94 -4.53
N LEU A 45 10.23 6.28 -5.75
CA LEU A 45 8.83 6.25 -6.16
C LEU A 45 8.28 4.82 -6.18
N TYR A 46 9.08 3.86 -6.65
CA TYR A 46 8.72 2.43 -6.60
C TYR A 46 8.57 1.94 -5.16
N ALA A 47 9.52 2.26 -4.27
CA ALA A 47 9.42 1.88 -2.86
C ALA A 47 8.18 2.49 -2.18
N GLN A 48 7.79 3.72 -2.55
CA GLN A 48 6.56 4.35 -2.07
C GLN A 48 5.32 3.61 -2.59
N ALA A 49 5.27 3.26 -3.87
CA ALA A 49 4.16 2.51 -4.46
C ALA A 49 3.97 1.15 -3.76
N VAL A 50 5.06 0.40 -3.55
CA VAL A 50 5.02 -0.88 -2.83
C VAL A 50 4.55 -0.69 -1.38
N ALA A 51 4.95 0.39 -0.71
CA ALA A 51 4.51 0.66 0.66
C ALA A 51 3.00 0.97 0.73
N LEU A 52 2.47 1.75 -0.22
CA LEU A 52 1.05 2.08 -0.33
C LEU A 52 0.21 0.85 -0.66
N GLU A 53 0.68 0.04 -1.59
CA GLU A 53 0.04 -1.22 -1.98
C GLU A 53 -0.04 -2.21 -0.81
N ASN A 54 1.06 -2.40 -0.07
CA ASN A 54 1.06 -3.20 1.15
C ASN A 54 0.07 -2.67 2.21
N HIS A 55 -0.01 -1.35 2.40
CA HIS A 55 -0.96 -0.74 3.34
C HIS A 55 -2.42 -1.00 2.92
N CYS A 56 -2.73 -0.84 1.63
CA CYS A 56 -4.05 -1.16 1.08
C CYS A 56 -4.41 -2.63 1.33
N ARG A 57 -3.47 -3.56 1.12
CA ARG A 57 -3.66 -4.99 1.38
C ARG A 57 -3.95 -5.26 2.86
N GLN A 58 -3.17 -4.68 3.77
CA GLN A 58 -3.39 -4.85 5.21
C GLN A 58 -4.77 -4.36 5.66
N LYS A 59 -5.26 -3.24 5.12
CA LYS A 59 -6.61 -2.75 5.41
C LYS A 59 -7.69 -3.72 4.93
N LEU A 60 -7.54 -4.27 3.72
CA LEU A 60 -8.48 -5.25 3.18
C LEU A 60 -8.47 -6.56 3.97
N GLU A 61 -7.28 -7.04 4.34
CA GLU A 61 -7.14 -8.24 5.18
C GLU A 61 -7.83 -8.05 6.54
N GLN A 62 -7.62 -6.90 7.19
CA GLN A 62 -8.27 -6.58 8.46
C GLN A 62 -9.81 -6.62 8.32
N VAL A 63 -10.36 -6.02 7.26
CA VAL A 63 -11.80 -6.05 6.98
C VAL A 63 -12.30 -7.47 6.75
N SER A 64 -11.57 -8.29 5.98
CA SER A 64 -11.95 -9.69 5.75
C SER A 64 -11.92 -10.51 7.04
N GLN A 65 -10.91 -10.31 7.90
CA GLN A 65 -10.85 -10.96 9.20
C GLN A 65 -12.01 -10.55 10.11
N ASP A 66 -12.40 -9.28 10.09
CA ASP A 66 -13.52 -8.79 10.90
C ASP A 66 -14.86 -9.32 10.40
N ILE A 67 -15.04 -9.44 9.07
CA ILE A 67 -16.21 -10.11 8.49
C ILE A 67 -16.24 -11.58 8.91
N GLN A 68 -15.13 -12.30 8.81
CA GLN A 68 -15.06 -13.72 9.19
C GLN A 68 -15.37 -13.99 10.68
N LYS A 69 -15.04 -13.05 11.57
CA LYS A 69 -15.42 -13.15 13.00
C LYS A 69 -16.93 -13.03 13.21
N LEU A 70 -17.62 -12.32 12.33
CA LEU A 70 -19.07 -12.12 12.39
C LEU A 70 -19.83 -13.20 11.62
N ASP A 71 -19.27 -13.66 10.51
CA ASP A 71 -19.83 -14.63 9.59
C ASP A 71 -18.72 -15.59 9.13
N PRO A 72 -18.58 -16.79 9.75
CA PRO A 72 -17.50 -17.73 9.46
C PRO A 72 -17.48 -18.25 8.02
N ASP A 73 -18.63 -18.23 7.34
CA ASP A 73 -18.79 -18.58 5.92
C ASP A 73 -18.70 -17.35 4.99
N GLY A 74 -18.30 -16.20 5.53
CA GLY A 74 -18.25 -14.92 4.85
C GLY A 74 -17.07 -14.79 3.87
N ILE A 75 -16.93 -13.60 3.28
CA ILE A 75 -15.92 -13.34 2.24
C ILE A 75 -14.50 -13.42 2.82
N SER A 76 -13.72 -14.40 2.34
CA SER A 76 -12.28 -14.52 2.58
C SER A 76 -11.48 -13.95 1.40
N LEU A 77 -10.51 -13.08 1.69
CA LEU A 77 -9.62 -12.47 0.69
C LEU A 77 -8.29 -13.24 0.50
N SER A 78 -8.26 -14.54 0.82
CA SER A 78 -7.04 -15.38 0.78
C SER A 78 -6.34 -15.44 -0.59
N ALA A 79 -7.05 -15.19 -1.70
CA ALA A 79 -6.52 -15.29 -3.06
C ALA A 79 -5.40 -14.28 -3.43
N TRP A 80 -5.10 -13.31 -2.56
CA TRP A 80 -4.14 -12.24 -2.84
C TRP A 80 -2.77 -12.44 -2.18
N SER A 81 -2.60 -13.56 -1.46
CA SER A 81 -1.40 -13.87 -0.66
C SER A 81 -0.41 -14.80 -1.37
N GLU A 82 -0.76 -15.35 -2.55
CA GLU A 82 -0.04 -16.47 -3.19
C GLU A 82 0.64 -16.12 -4.52
N GLU A 83 0.48 -14.90 -5.04
CA GLU A 83 1.05 -14.50 -6.34
C GLU A 83 2.28 -13.60 -6.14
N GLU A 84 3.35 -14.13 -5.55
CA GLU A 84 4.71 -13.58 -5.63
C GLU A 84 5.70 -14.76 -5.67
N GLY A 85 6.05 -15.16 -6.90
CA GLY A 85 7.08 -16.15 -7.23
C GLY A 85 7.62 -15.90 -8.63
#